data_AF-A0A966FDG6-F1
#
_entry.id   AF-A0A966FDG6-F1
#
_cell.length_a   1.000
_cell.length_b   1.000
_cell.length_c   1.000
_cell.angle_alpha   90.00
_cell.angle_beta   90.00
_cell.angle_gamma   90.00
#
_symmetry.space_group_name_H-M   'P 1'
#
loop_
_entity.id
_entity.type
_entity.pdbx_description
1 polymer ?
#
loop_
_entity_poly.entity_id
_entity_poly.type
_entity_poly.pdbx_seq_one_letter_code
_entity_poly.pdbx_strand_id
1 'polypeptide(L)'
;QNLELILKPNKTVNEKQQLTDSLNKLPNQIEKINENLSIIQQKLPAVSKLKQIKEQISQTLQISAQVKTIPPLLIKIMAKNSEKKYLLFFANNMELRPGGGFIGSFGIMTWKDLTMTDLKIYDVYDADGQLTAHVDPPEPIRKYLKQPHWFLRDSAFSPDFSVNYQIAKFFLEKEVGLKDFSGAFLFTTTAIKQLLSAYEKINLVDFNEIVTKDNFYLKAQYYAEKGFFPGSTQKKTFLSALARQMLSEADQANPINLLLALKNALDEKQIVAYFEDSQIQDQIDLQYWSGRVFPSVCPPKVDNCLPDYFFPIEANLGVNKANFFINHSLTINSQIDVTGKWENTAIIRLKNTAINAVFPGGDYVNYIQIMIPKNATIQEVKNDSVIINEFDLKNDIYQTVGLLVTIPPQKTIDLKIKYKNEFKLIKGKNIYQLLLQKQIGSSNQDFTFNIKLPKRTYLINQNFTPLVKGQTIVYNTTLTADKIFFMELLRE
;
A
#
# COMPACT_ATOMS: atom_id res chain seq x y z
N GLN A 1 19.17 6.83 20.30
CA GLN A 1 18.54 7.09 21.62
C GLN A 1 17.07 6.65 21.71
N ASN A 2 16.05 7.37 21.23
CA ASN A 2 14.64 6.92 21.43
C ASN A 2 14.27 5.63 20.65
N LEU A 3 14.76 5.46 19.43
CA LEU A 3 14.50 4.26 18.61
C LEU A 3 15.12 3.00 19.22
N GLU A 4 16.35 3.08 19.73
CA GLU A 4 17.01 1.99 20.46
C GLU A 4 16.19 1.58 21.70
N LEU A 5 15.68 2.56 22.45
CA LEU A 5 14.81 2.27 23.59
C LEU A 5 13.52 1.58 23.13
N ILE A 6 12.85 2.02 22.05
CA ILE A 6 11.60 1.38 21.58
C ILE A 6 11.78 -0.13 21.40
N LEU A 7 12.85 -0.56 20.74
CA LEU A 7 13.09 -1.96 20.39
C LEU A 7 13.77 -2.75 21.52
N LYS A 8 14.26 -2.09 22.57
CA LYS A 8 14.93 -2.74 23.71
C LYS A 8 14.00 -3.75 24.42
N PRO A 9 14.40 -5.02 24.58
CA PRO A 9 13.68 -6.00 25.39
C PRO A 9 13.83 -5.72 26.89
N ASN A 10 12.89 -6.20 27.70
CA ASN A 10 12.96 -6.18 29.18
C ASN A 10 13.27 -4.80 29.80
N LYS A 11 12.58 -3.75 29.33
CA LYS A 11 12.78 -2.39 29.84
C LYS A 11 12.52 -2.28 31.34
N THR A 12 13.43 -1.64 32.05
CA THR A 12 13.26 -1.23 33.45
C THR A 12 12.19 -0.15 33.59
N VAL A 13 11.70 0.07 34.82
CA VAL A 13 10.74 1.15 35.12
C VAL A 13 11.28 2.52 34.68
N ASN A 14 12.56 2.78 34.94
CA ASN A 14 13.21 4.04 34.55
C ASN A 14 13.27 4.20 33.03
N GLU A 15 13.57 3.14 32.29
CA GLU A 15 13.62 3.19 30.82
C GLU A 15 12.25 3.38 30.19
N LYS A 16 11.21 2.77 30.77
CA LYS A 16 9.81 3.00 30.36
C LYS A 16 9.39 4.45 30.60
N GLN A 17 9.77 5.01 31.75
CA GLN A 17 9.51 6.42 32.08
C GLN A 17 10.27 7.35 31.13
N GLN A 18 11.56 7.09 30.89
CA GLN A 18 12.38 7.84 29.94
C GLN A 18 11.78 7.80 28.52
N LEU A 19 11.36 6.62 28.05
CA LEU A 19 10.74 6.48 26.74
C LEU A 19 9.43 7.27 26.65
N THR A 20 8.59 7.18 27.67
CA THR A 20 7.34 7.95 27.76
C THR A 20 7.62 9.45 27.69
N ASP A 21 8.54 9.95 28.52
CA ASP A 21 8.85 11.38 28.61
C ASP A 21 9.43 11.90 27.30
N SER A 22 10.30 11.12 26.67
CA SER A 22 10.82 11.41 25.33
C SER A 22 9.70 11.50 24.28
N LEU A 23 8.82 10.51 24.21
CA LEU A 23 7.71 10.48 23.25
C LEU A 23 6.72 11.64 23.48
N ASN A 24 6.45 12.01 24.73
CA ASN A 24 5.58 13.13 25.07
C ASN A 24 6.19 14.50 24.75
N LYS A 25 7.53 14.63 24.80
CA LYS A 25 8.23 15.89 24.48
C LYS A 25 8.39 16.12 22.97
N LEU A 26 8.48 15.05 22.18
CA LEU A 26 8.72 15.11 20.73
C LEU A 26 7.74 16.02 19.97
N PRO A 27 6.40 15.95 20.17
CA PRO A 27 5.47 16.81 19.45
C PRO A 27 5.75 18.30 19.63
N ASN A 28 6.08 18.72 20.85
CA ASN A 28 6.40 20.13 21.17
C ASN A 28 7.74 20.56 20.57
N GLN A 29 8.72 19.64 20.49
CA GLN A 29 10.01 19.92 19.84
C GLN A 29 9.84 20.08 18.32
N ILE A 30 9.04 19.22 17.71
CA ILE A 30 8.70 19.29 16.28
C ILE A 30 7.95 20.59 15.98
N GLU A 31 7.03 21.00 16.84
CA GLU A 31 6.30 22.27 16.69
C GLU A 31 7.23 23.49 16.69
N LYS A 32 8.17 23.57 17.62
CA LYS A 32 9.18 24.65 17.63
C LYS A 32 10.03 24.67 16.35
N ILE A 33 10.40 23.49 15.83
CA ILE A 33 11.13 23.39 14.55
C ILE A 33 10.25 23.93 13.41
N ASN A 34 8.96 23.59 13.41
CA ASN A 34 8.01 24.04 12.39
C ASN A 34 7.76 25.54 12.42
N GLU A 35 7.65 26.14 13.60
CA GLU A 35 7.55 27.59 13.76
C GLU A 35 8.78 28.29 13.16
N ASN A 36 9.98 27.81 13.51
CA ASN A 36 11.24 28.35 12.97
C ASN A 36 11.33 28.19 11.45
N LEU A 37 11.01 27.02 10.91
CA LEU A 37 11.00 26.76 9.48
C LEU A 37 9.99 27.65 8.75
N SER A 38 8.80 27.86 9.33
CA SER A 38 7.77 28.75 8.77
C SER A 38 8.25 30.21 8.74
N ILE A 39 8.91 30.68 9.80
CA ILE A 39 9.51 32.02 9.85
C ILE A 39 10.60 32.16 8.78
N ILE A 40 11.48 31.16 8.62
CA ILE A 40 12.50 31.15 7.58
C ILE A 40 11.84 31.21 6.19
N GLN A 41 10.81 30.40 5.96
CA GLN A 41 10.08 30.37 4.69
C GLN A 41 9.48 31.73 4.32
N GLN A 42 8.87 32.41 5.30
CA GLN A 42 8.28 33.74 5.12
C GLN A 42 9.33 34.82 4.84
N LYS A 43 10.48 34.75 5.51
CA LYS A 43 11.58 35.71 5.33
C LYS A 43 12.40 35.49 4.05
N LEU A 44 12.35 34.30 3.45
CA LEU A 44 13.06 34.02 2.21
C LEU A 44 12.47 34.83 1.05
N PRO A 45 13.27 35.59 0.28
CA PRO A 45 12.75 36.32 -0.87
C PRO A 45 12.37 35.37 -2.02
N ALA A 46 11.41 35.77 -2.85
CA ALA A 46 10.89 34.97 -3.96
C ALA A 46 11.80 35.05 -5.20
N VAL A 47 13.10 34.75 -5.03
CA VAL A 47 14.09 34.71 -6.10
C VAL A 47 14.21 33.29 -6.65
N SER A 48 14.41 33.14 -7.96
CA SER A 48 14.48 31.83 -8.65
C SER A 48 15.46 30.84 -7.99
N LYS A 49 16.62 31.31 -7.53
CA LYS A 49 17.63 30.49 -6.82
C LYS A 49 17.17 29.97 -5.45
N LEU A 50 16.17 30.59 -4.82
CA LEU A 50 15.65 30.21 -3.50
C LEU A 50 14.31 29.46 -3.58
N LYS A 51 13.74 29.31 -4.78
CA LYS A 51 12.50 28.58 -5.01
C LYS A 51 12.62 27.13 -4.53
N GLN A 52 13.73 26.46 -4.84
CA GLN A 52 14.00 25.09 -4.41
C GLN A 52 14.09 24.95 -2.88
N ILE A 53 14.69 25.94 -2.20
CA ILE A 53 14.78 25.95 -0.74
C ILE A 53 13.39 26.13 -0.12
N LYS A 54 12.57 27.03 -0.67
CA LYS A 54 11.17 27.20 -0.22
C LYS A 54 10.35 25.92 -0.41
N GLU A 55 10.55 25.21 -1.52
CA GLU A 55 9.91 23.91 -1.78
C GLU A 55 10.36 22.85 -0.77
N GLN A 56 11.67 22.74 -0.49
CA GLN A 56 12.21 21.83 0.53
C GLN A 56 11.69 22.15 1.94
N ILE A 57 11.60 23.44 2.31
CA ILE A 57 11.03 23.84 3.60
C ILE A 57 9.55 23.46 3.66
N SER A 58 8.78 23.68 2.58
CA SER A 58 7.36 23.29 2.52
C SER A 58 7.18 21.79 2.70
N GLN A 59 8.01 20.98 2.02
CA GLN A 59 8.02 19.52 2.15
C GLN A 59 8.39 19.10 3.57
N THR A 60 9.40 19.75 4.18
CA THR A 60 9.83 19.48 5.55
C THR A 60 8.72 19.79 6.55
N LEU A 61 8.02 20.91 6.39
CA LEU A 61 6.88 21.31 7.23
C LEU A 61 5.70 20.33 7.12
N GLN A 62 5.46 19.77 5.94
CA GLN A 62 4.44 18.74 5.75
C GLN A 62 4.84 17.43 6.45
N ILE A 63 6.07 16.96 6.24
CA ILE A 63 6.57 15.73 6.87
C ILE A 63 6.57 15.86 8.39
N SER A 64 7.03 16.98 8.92
CA SER A 64 7.08 17.21 10.36
C SER A 64 5.69 17.28 10.99
N ALA A 65 4.70 17.87 10.30
CA ALA A 65 3.31 17.83 10.75
C ALA A 65 2.77 16.40 10.85
N GLN A 66 3.12 15.53 9.90
CA GLN A 66 2.77 14.09 9.96
C GLN A 66 3.51 13.38 11.11
N VAL A 67 4.82 13.62 11.27
CA VAL A 67 5.62 12.98 12.33
C VAL A 67 5.18 13.43 13.72
N LYS A 68 4.66 14.66 13.88
CA LYS A 68 4.16 15.18 15.17
C LYS A 68 3.06 14.31 15.78
N THR A 69 2.23 13.66 14.97
CA THR A 69 1.09 12.86 15.46
C THR A 69 1.47 11.43 15.85
N ILE A 70 2.66 10.96 15.46
CA ILE A 70 3.10 9.57 15.66
C ILE A 70 3.44 9.23 17.12
N PRO A 71 4.20 10.06 17.90
CA PRO A 71 4.64 9.66 19.23
C PRO A 71 3.51 9.29 20.22
N PRO A 72 2.39 10.04 20.30
CA PRO A 72 1.24 9.64 21.14
C PRO A 72 0.63 8.30 20.71
N LEU A 73 0.63 8.00 19.41
CA LEU A 73 0.14 6.72 18.88
C LEU A 73 1.06 5.57 19.29
N LEU A 74 2.38 5.76 19.22
CA LEU A 74 3.35 4.74 19.63
C LEU A 74 3.15 4.34 21.09
N ILE A 75 2.88 5.28 22.01
CA ILE A 75 2.59 4.95 23.42
C ILE A 75 1.37 4.02 23.53
N LYS A 76 0.31 4.29 22.76
CA LYS A 76 -0.91 3.46 22.76
C LYS A 76 -0.71 2.11 22.08
N ILE A 77 0.07 2.06 21.01
CA ILE A 77 0.41 0.83 20.28
C ILE A 77 1.27 -0.08 21.17
N MET A 78 2.25 0.50 21.87
CA MET A 78 3.11 -0.24 22.81
C MET A 78 2.42 -0.56 24.15
N ALA A 79 1.10 -0.42 24.24
CA ALA A 79 0.27 -0.87 25.36
C ALA A 79 0.70 -0.34 26.74
N LYS A 80 0.98 0.97 26.88
CA LYS A 80 1.28 1.56 28.19
C LYS A 80 0.21 1.18 29.22
N ASN A 81 0.62 0.72 30.41
CA ASN A 81 -0.27 0.27 31.49
C ASN A 81 -1.30 -0.82 31.09
N SER A 82 -1.07 -1.56 30.01
CA SER A 82 -1.98 -2.59 29.49
C SER A 82 -1.20 -3.68 28.75
N GLU A 83 -1.92 -4.64 28.17
CA GLU A 83 -1.37 -5.65 27.27
C GLU A 83 -2.18 -5.64 25.96
N LYS A 84 -1.49 -5.66 24.82
CA LYS A 84 -2.10 -5.72 23.48
C LYS A 84 -1.40 -6.77 22.63
N LYS A 85 -2.19 -7.50 21.84
CA LYS A 85 -1.71 -8.49 20.87
C LYS A 85 -1.95 -7.99 19.46
N TYR A 86 -0.94 -8.06 18.62
CA TYR A 86 -1.01 -7.68 17.22
C TYR A 86 -0.72 -8.86 16.33
N LEU A 87 -1.53 -9.01 15.29
CA LEU A 87 -1.30 -9.99 14.24
C LEU A 87 -0.34 -9.42 13.19
N LEU A 88 0.65 -10.20 12.78
CA LEU A 88 1.61 -9.83 11.74
C LEU A 88 1.42 -10.77 10.56
N PHE A 89 1.25 -10.25 9.36
CA PHE A 89 1.25 -11.05 8.13
C PHE A 89 2.51 -10.81 7.34
N PHE A 90 3.10 -11.87 6.82
CA PHE A 90 4.25 -11.81 5.93
C PHE A 90 3.81 -12.26 4.54
N ALA A 91 3.57 -11.29 3.67
CA ALA A 91 3.00 -11.48 2.35
C ALA A 91 4.06 -11.46 1.24
N ASN A 92 4.09 -12.48 0.40
CA ASN A 92 4.93 -12.49 -0.79
C ASN A 92 4.25 -11.70 -1.91
N ASN A 93 4.66 -10.45 -2.11
CA ASN A 93 4.11 -9.60 -3.17
C ASN A 93 4.64 -9.92 -4.57
N MET A 94 5.49 -10.93 -4.72
CA MET A 94 5.83 -11.48 -6.05
C MET A 94 4.76 -12.42 -6.58
N GLU A 95 3.93 -12.94 -5.67
CA GLU A 95 2.70 -13.64 -5.97
C GLU A 95 1.56 -12.73 -5.49
N LEU A 96 1.37 -11.63 -6.24
CA LEU A 96 0.54 -10.51 -5.80
C LEU A 96 -0.93 -10.93 -5.61
N ARG A 97 -1.56 -10.37 -4.59
CA ARG A 97 -3.00 -10.45 -4.30
C ARG A 97 -3.52 -9.02 -4.09
N PRO A 98 -4.83 -8.76 -4.22
CA PRO A 98 -5.41 -7.45 -3.98
C PRO A 98 -4.97 -6.82 -2.65
N GLY A 99 -4.84 -7.65 -1.60
CA GLY A 99 -4.46 -7.24 -0.25
C GLY A 99 -2.97 -7.20 0.08
N GLY A 100 -2.07 -7.41 -0.90
CA GLY A 100 -0.64 -7.26 -0.70
C GLY A 100 0.24 -8.44 -1.14
N GLY A 101 -0.33 -9.61 -1.37
CA GLY A 101 0.43 -10.81 -1.77
C GLY A 101 -0.07 -12.07 -1.08
N PHE A 102 0.53 -13.21 -1.45
CA PHE A 102 0.28 -14.50 -0.81
C PHE A 102 0.82 -14.52 0.63
N ILE A 103 -0.01 -14.84 1.62
CA ILE A 103 0.42 -14.89 3.03
C ILE A 103 1.12 -16.23 3.26
N GLY A 104 2.45 -16.22 3.36
CA GLY A 104 3.23 -17.44 3.62
C GLY A 104 3.48 -17.72 5.10
N SER A 105 3.38 -16.69 5.95
CA SER A 105 3.55 -16.83 7.40
C SER A 105 2.77 -15.74 8.11
N PHE A 106 2.37 -16.01 9.35
CA PHE A 106 1.77 -15.03 10.25
C PHE A 106 2.41 -15.09 11.63
N GLY A 107 2.31 -14.02 12.40
CA GLY A 107 2.87 -13.94 13.73
C GLY A 107 1.99 -13.20 14.72
N ILE A 108 2.25 -13.42 15.99
CA ILE A 108 1.57 -12.77 17.10
C ILE A 108 2.62 -12.03 17.91
N MET A 109 2.50 -10.72 17.95
CA MET A 109 3.37 -9.83 18.72
C MET A 109 2.60 -9.32 19.94
N THR A 110 3.15 -9.56 21.13
CA THR A 110 2.55 -9.09 22.38
C THR A 110 3.34 -7.91 22.92
N TRP A 111 2.64 -6.81 23.17
CA TRP A 111 3.16 -5.64 23.87
C TRP A 111 2.52 -5.56 25.24
N LYS A 112 3.35 -5.34 26.27
CA LYS A 112 2.92 -5.10 27.63
C LYS A 112 3.71 -3.96 28.22
N ASP A 113 3.00 -2.90 28.61
CA ASP A 113 3.57 -1.74 29.28
C ASP A 113 4.89 -1.24 28.66
N LEU A 114 4.79 -0.78 27.40
CA LEU A 114 5.88 -0.23 26.60
C LEU A 114 7.00 -1.21 26.20
N THR A 115 6.79 -2.51 26.42
CA THR A 115 7.78 -3.56 26.13
C THR A 115 7.17 -4.65 25.27
N MET A 116 7.85 -5.03 24.19
CA MET A 116 7.51 -6.24 23.45
C MET A 116 7.93 -7.45 24.29
N THR A 117 6.97 -8.26 24.71
CA THR A 117 7.20 -9.39 25.62
C THR A 117 7.25 -10.73 24.91
N ASP A 118 6.59 -10.86 23.76
CA ASP A 118 6.55 -12.10 22.99
C ASP A 118 6.41 -11.81 21.49
N LEU A 119 7.06 -12.63 20.67
CA LEU A 119 6.88 -12.67 19.23
C LEU A 119 6.96 -14.12 18.75
N LYS A 120 5.81 -14.65 18.35
CA LYS A 120 5.70 -15.99 17.76
C LYS A 120 5.34 -15.85 16.29
N ILE A 121 6.01 -16.61 15.43
CA ILE A 121 5.74 -16.62 13.99
C ILE A 121 5.58 -18.07 13.55
N TYR A 122 4.49 -18.33 12.84
CA TYR A 122 4.01 -19.62 12.38
C TYR A 122 4.01 -19.66 10.85
N ASP A 123 4.15 -20.87 10.30
CA ASP A 123 3.85 -21.08 8.90
C ASP A 123 2.33 -21.02 8.71
N VAL A 124 1.85 -20.46 7.59
CA VAL A 124 0.41 -20.38 7.33
C VAL A 124 -0.22 -21.78 7.22
N TYR A 125 0.53 -22.77 6.74
CA TYR A 125 0.05 -24.15 6.59
C TYR A 125 -0.17 -24.85 7.93
N ASP A 126 0.49 -24.39 9.01
CA ASP A 126 0.25 -24.90 10.36
C ASP A 126 -1.19 -24.60 10.81
N ALA A 127 -1.74 -23.45 10.38
CA ALA A 127 -3.12 -23.05 10.66
C ALA A 127 -4.10 -23.62 9.63
N ASP A 128 -3.83 -23.47 8.33
CA ASP A 128 -4.69 -23.96 7.25
C ASP A 128 -5.01 -25.46 7.39
N GLY A 129 -4.03 -26.26 7.84
CA GLY A 129 -4.19 -27.71 8.04
C GLY A 129 -5.13 -28.11 9.19
N GLN A 130 -5.52 -27.16 10.05
CA GLN A 130 -6.45 -27.37 11.16
C GLN A 130 -7.88 -26.94 10.84
N LEU A 131 -8.12 -26.33 9.67
CA LEU A 131 -9.46 -25.91 9.26
C LEU A 131 -10.34 -27.14 8.99
N THR A 132 -11.43 -27.27 9.76
CA THR A 132 -12.34 -28.43 9.66
C THR A 132 -13.64 -28.13 8.89
N ALA A 133 -13.98 -26.85 8.71
CA ALA A 133 -15.23 -26.43 8.08
C ALA A 133 -14.97 -25.91 6.66
N HIS A 134 -15.83 -26.25 5.70
CA HIS A 134 -15.76 -25.71 4.33
C HIS A 134 -16.06 -24.20 4.30
N VAL A 135 -15.21 -23.42 3.63
CA VAL A 135 -15.42 -21.98 3.41
C VAL A 135 -15.27 -21.72 1.91
N ASP A 136 -16.26 -21.06 1.34
CA ASP A 136 -16.28 -20.74 -0.08
C ASP A 136 -15.31 -19.59 -0.40
N PRO A 137 -14.40 -19.77 -1.38
CA PRO A 137 -13.48 -18.70 -1.77
C PRO A 137 -14.17 -17.64 -2.63
N PRO A 138 -13.55 -16.45 -2.77
CA PRO A 138 -13.92 -15.49 -3.81
C PRO A 138 -13.97 -16.16 -5.19
N GLU A 139 -14.97 -15.79 -6.01
CA GLU A 139 -15.18 -16.39 -7.36
C GLU A 139 -13.90 -16.48 -8.20
N PRO A 140 -13.04 -15.44 -8.29
CA PRO A 140 -11.82 -15.53 -9.08
C PRO A 140 -10.83 -16.60 -8.57
N ILE A 141 -10.72 -16.77 -7.25
CA ILE A 141 -9.91 -17.85 -6.66
C ILE A 141 -10.51 -19.20 -7.04
N ARG A 142 -11.82 -19.39 -6.84
CA ARG A 142 -12.50 -20.65 -7.16
C ARG A 142 -12.34 -21.03 -8.62
N LYS A 143 -12.60 -20.09 -9.52
CA LYS A 143 -12.64 -20.29 -10.97
C LYS A 143 -11.25 -20.47 -11.57
N TYR A 144 -10.29 -19.61 -11.22
CA TYR A 144 -9.00 -19.54 -11.91
C TYR A 144 -7.89 -20.32 -11.21
N LEU A 145 -7.87 -20.35 -9.86
CA LEU A 145 -6.95 -21.22 -9.11
C LEU A 145 -7.48 -22.65 -8.96
N LYS A 146 -8.74 -22.90 -9.34
CA LYS A 146 -9.43 -24.20 -9.14
C LYS A 146 -9.36 -24.65 -7.69
N GLN A 147 -9.34 -23.70 -6.76
CA GLN A 147 -9.29 -23.96 -5.34
C GLN A 147 -10.72 -23.92 -4.81
N PRO A 148 -11.36 -25.07 -4.52
CA PRO A 148 -12.76 -25.09 -4.09
C PRO A 148 -12.93 -24.52 -2.68
N HIS A 149 -11.87 -24.56 -1.87
CA HIS A 149 -11.88 -24.22 -0.45
C HIS A 149 -11.00 -23.00 -0.15
N TRP A 150 -11.46 -22.11 0.72
CA TRP A 150 -10.73 -20.91 1.09
C TRP A 150 -9.95 -21.07 2.39
N PHE A 151 -8.78 -20.46 2.46
CA PHE A 151 -7.81 -20.64 3.53
C PHE A 151 -7.18 -19.29 3.91
N LEU A 152 -6.54 -19.23 5.09
CA LEU A 152 -5.86 -18.03 5.57
C LEU A 152 -4.81 -17.51 4.57
N ARG A 153 -4.06 -18.39 3.91
CA ARG A 153 -3.02 -18.02 2.93
C ARG A 153 -3.50 -17.13 1.77
N ASP A 154 -4.76 -17.28 1.37
CA ASP A 154 -5.42 -16.50 0.30
C ASP A 154 -6.48 -15.53 0.84
N SER A 155 -6.50 -15.26 2.15
CA SER A 155 -7.48 -14.36 2.78
C SER A 155 -7.29 -12.89 2.40
N ALA A 156 -6.08 -12.50 1.97
CA ALA A 156 -5.74 -11.15 1.51
C ALA A 156 -6.24 -10.85 0.07
N PHE A 157 -7.50 -11.19 -0.22
CA PHE A 157 -8.09 -11.02 -1.56
C PHE A 157 -8.97 -9.78 -1.73
N SER A 158 -9.12 -8.96 -0.68
CA SER A 158 -9.72 -7.62 -0.78
C SER A 158 -8.62 -6.57 -1.00
N PRO A 159 -8.87 -5.51 -1.79
CA PRO A 159 -7.97 -4.35 -1.84
C PRO A 159 -8.05 -3.48 -0.57
N ASP A 160 -8.99 -3.75 0.33
CA ASP A 160 -9.12 -3.08 1.62
C ASP A 160 -8.55 -3.95 2.74
N PHE A 161 -7.49 -3.48 3.40
CA PHE A 161 -6.83 -4.24 4.45
C PHE A 161 -7.70 -4.45 5.71
N SER A 162 -8.63 -3.55 6.01
CA SER A 162 -9.56 -3.75 7.13
C SER A 162 -10.44 -4.98 6.90
N VAL A 163 -10.87 -5.19 5.65
CA VAL A 163 -11.63 -6.38 5.25
C VAL A 163 -10.74 -7.63 5.34
N ASN A 164 -9.51 -7.57 4.83
CA ASN A 164 -8.56 -8.68 4.92
C ASN A 164 -8.28 -9.10 6.37
N TYR A 165 -8.10 -8.14 7.28
CA TYR A 165 -7.89 -8.40 8.69
C TYR A 165 -9.08 -9.13 9.33
N GLN A 166 -10.32 -8.72 9.06
CA GLN A 166 -11.50 -9.40 9.61
C GLN A 166 -11.63 -10.84 9.07
N ILE A 167 -11.36 -11.05 7.79
CA ILE A 167 -11.36 -12.40 7.18
C ILE A 167 -10.27 -13.26 7.83
N ALA A 168 -9.06 -12.72 8.00
CA ALA A 168 -7.96 -13.47 8.60
C ALA A 168 -8.21 -13.82 10.08
N LYS A 169 -8.85 -12.94 10.86
CA LYS A 169 -9.32 -13.27 12.22
C LYS A 169 -10.30 -14.44 12.20
N PHE A 170 -11.26 -14.42 11.28
CA PHE A 170 -12.22 -15.51 11.12
C PHE A 170 -11.51 -16.84 10.87
N PHE A 171 -10.54 -16.88 9.96
CA PHE A 171 -9.76 -18.10 9.71
C PHE A 171 -8.97 -18.55 10.93
N LEU A 172 -8.20 -17.65 11.57
CA LEU A 172 -7.40 -17.98 12.75
C LEU A 172 -8.24 -18.47 13.94
N GLU A 173 -9.44 -17.94 14.12
CA GLU A 173 -10.37 -18.42 15.13
C GLU A 173 -10.86 -19.84 14.81
N LYS A 174 -11.18 -20.13 13.55
CA LYS A 174 -11.67 -21.45 13.10
C LYS A 174 -10.60 -22.53 13.00
N GLU A 175 -9.39 -22.14 12.63
CA GLU A 175 -8.24 -23.02 12.43
C GLU A 175 -7.60 -23.39 13.78
N VAL A 176 -7.27 -22.39 14.59
CA VAL A 176 -6.39 -22.57 15.76
C VAL A 176 -6.90 -21.90 17.03
N GLY A 177 -8.16 -21.43 17.02
CA GLY A 177 -8.80 -20.81 18.20
C GLY A 177 -8.17 -19.49 18.64
N LEU A 178 -7.35 -18.87 17.78
CA LEU A 178 -6.69 -17.61 18.08
C LEU A 178 -7.66 -16.43 17.87
N LYS A 179 -7.78 -15.61 18.91
CA LYS A 179 -8.68 -14.45 18.97
C LYS A 179 -8.05 -13.31 19.78
N ASP A 180 -8.80 -12.23 19.97
CA ASP A 180 -8.45 -11.09 20.83
C ASP A 180 -7.21 -10.29 20.38
N PHE A 181 -7.18 -9.92 19.10
CA PHE A 181 -6.18 -9.01 18.55
C PHE A 181 -6.62 -7.55 18.68
N SER A 182 -5.68 -6.65 18.97
CA SER A 182 -5.90 -5.19 19.02
C SER A 182 -5.66 -4.51 17.66
N GLY A 183 -5.31 -5.28 16.64
CA GLY A 183 -4.97 -4.82 15.30
C GLY A 183 -4.05 -5.79 14.58
N ALA A 184 -3.67 -5.43 13.35
CA ALA A 184 -2.74 -6.18 12.53
C ALA A 184 -1.84 -5.30 11.69
N PHE A 185 -0.71 -5.87 11.29
CA PHE A 185 0.22 -5.31 10.32
C PHE A 185 0.45 -6.34 9.22
N LEU A 186 0.51 -5.90 7.97
CA LEU A 186 0.99 -6.72 6.87
C LEU A 186 2.32 -6.18 6.37
N PHE A 187 3.31 -7.05 6.25
CA PHE A 187 4.64 -6.77 5.72
C PHE A 187 4.82 -7.57 4.44
N THR A 188 5.08 -6.87 3.35
CA THR A 188 5.43 -7.52 2.10
C THR A 188 6.89 -7.94 2.07
N THR A 189 7.29 -8.83 1.15
CA THR A 189 8.70 -9.13 0.89
C THR A 189 9.49 -7.86 0.56
N THR A 190 8.90 -6.93 -0.21
CA THR A 190 9.52 -5.64 -0.50
C THR A 190 9.71 -4.78 0.75
N ALA A 191 8.77 -4.78 1.71
CA ALA A 191 8.96 -4.10 2.99
C ALA A 191 10.15 -4.65 3.77
N ILE A 192 10.30 -5.97 3.87
CA ILE A 192 11.43 -6.58 4.57
C ILE A 192 12.75 -6.19 3.90
N LYS A 193 12.79 -6.18 2.55
CA LYS A 193 13.95 -5.68 1.79
C LYS A 193 14.30 -4.22 2.11
N GLN A 194 13.29 -3.36 2.23
CA GLN A 194 13.51 -1.95 2.59
C GLN A 194 14.04 -1.83 4.03
N LEU A 195 13.45 -2.53 4.99
CA LEU A 195 13.91 -2.50 6.39
C LEU A 195 15.35 -3.02 6.54
N LEU A 196 15.76 -4.00 5.73
CA LEU A 196 17.13 -4.48 5.68
C LEU A 196 18.15 -3.41 5.27
N SER A 197 17.75 -2.30 4.62
CA SER A 197 18.69 -1.22 4.30
C SER A 197 19.20 -0.47 5.53
N ALA A 198 18.59 -0.71 6.70
CA ALA A 198 19.08 -0.18 7.97
C ALA A 198 20.23 -1.00 8.55
N TYR A 199 20.48 -2.21 8.03
CA TYR A 199 21.49 -3.13 8.52
C TYR A 199 22.59 -3.30 7.47
N GLU A 200 23.84 -3.46 7.91
CA GLU A 200 24.91 -3.84 6.98
C GLU A 200 24.75 -5.30 6.50
N LYS A 201 24.47 -6.18 7.46
CA LYS A 201 24.18 -7.60 7.25
C LYS A 201 23.42 -8.17 8.44
N ILE A 202 22.69 -9.25 8.20
CA ILE A 202 22.05 -10.07 9.23
C ILE A 202 22.57 -11.51 9.09
N ASN A 203 23.08 -12.08 10.17
CA ASN A 203 23.57 -13.46 10.15
C ASN A 203 22.45 -14.42 10.59
N LEU A 204 21.95 -15.26 9.68
CA LEU A 204 20.99 -16.31 10.00
C LEU A 204 21.72 -17.63 10.25
N VAL A 205 22.08 -17.85 11.51
CA VAL A 205 22.83 -19.04 11.96
C VAL A 205 22.10 -20.33 11.59
N ASP A 206 20.79 -20.40 11.83
CA ASP A 206 19.94 -21.56 11.51
C ASP A 206 19.98 -21.95 10.01
N PHE A 207 20.33 -21.01 9.14
CA PHE A 207 20.39 -21.21 7.69
C PHE A 207 21.82 -21.21 7.14
N ASN A 208 22.81 -20.89 7.97
CA ASN A 208 24.19 -20.61 7.54
C ASN A 208 24.25 -19.55 6.41
N GLU A 209 23.45 -18.49 6.54
CA GLU A 209 23.30 -17.45 5.52
C GLU A 209 23.61 -16.05 6.06
N ILE A 210 24.27 -15.23 5.24
CA ILE A 210 24.42 -13.79 5.48
C ILE A 210 23.40 -13.03 4.61
N VAL A 211 22.41 -12.40 5.21
CA VAL A 211 21.34 -11.71 4.51
C VAL A 211 21.62 -10.20 4.44
N THR A 212 21.47 -9.62 3.26
CA THR A 212 21.54 -8.18 3.00
C THR A 212 20.35 -7.77 2.14
N LYS A 213 20.07 -6.47 2.04
CA LYS A 213 19.03 -5.95 1.14
C LYS A 213 19.19 -6.41 -0.32
N ASP A 214 20.42 -6.69 -0.76
CA ASP A 214 20.75 -6.98 -2.17
C ASP A 214 20.57 -8.46 -2.48
N ASN A 215 20.85 -9.36 -1.52
CA ASN A 215 20.73 -10.81 -1.72
C ASN A 215 19.43 -11.40 -1.15
N PHE A 216 18.71 -10.66 -0.29
CA PHE A 216 17.55 -11.16 0.45
C PHE A 216 16.51 -11.81 -0.46
N TYR A 217 16.21 -11.19 -1.60
CA TYR A 217 15.21 -11.70 -2.54
C TYR A 217 15.53 -13.12 -3.02
N LEU A 218 16.74 -13.32 -3.56
CA LEU A 218 17.17 -14.60 -4.11
C LEU A 218 17.20 -15.68 -3.02
N LYS A 219 17.62 -15.33 -1.81
CA LYS A 219 17.64 -16.25 -0.67
C LYS A 219 16.24 -16.62 -0.19
N ALA A 220 15.37 -15.63 -0.03
CA ALA A 220 13.97 -15.84 0.37
C ALA A 220 13.25 -16.76 -0.63
N GLN A 221 13.48 -16.54 -1.93
CA GLN A 221 12.93 -17.41 -2.98
C GLN A 221 13.50 -18.83 -2.89
N TYR A 222 14.82 -18.97 -2.83
CA TYR A 222 15.48 -20.28 -2.72
C TYR A 222 14.97 -21.10 -1.54
N TYR A 223 14.87 -20.50 -0.35
CA TYR A 223 14.41 -21.20 0.85
C TYR A 223 12.89 -21.40 0.92
N ALA A 224 12.10 -20.62 0.20
CA ALA A 224 10.67 -20.87 0.04
C ALA A 224 10.40 -22.10 -0.85
N GLU A 225 11.30 -22.41 -1.79
CA GLU A 225 11.15 -23.51 -2.74
C GLU A 225 11.88 -24.79 -2.30
N LYS A 226 13.05 -24.65 -1.67
CA LYS A 226 13.91 -25.78 -1.31
C LYS A 226 13.26 -26.67 -0.24
N GLY A 227 12.83 -27.85 -0.66
CA GLY A 227 12.32 -28.87 0.26
C GLY A 227 10.99 -28.51 0.91
N PHE A 228 10.15 -27.77 0.18
CA PHE A 228 8.75 -27.51 0.50
C PHE A 228 7.92 -28.80 0.37
N PHE A 229 7.34 -29.24 1.48
CA PHE A 229 6.33 -30.31 1.53
C PHE A 229 5.24 -29.90 2.53
N PRO A 230 3.95 -29.94 2.16
CA PRO A 230 2.85 -29.65 3.08
C PRO A 230 2.92 -30.55 4.33
N GLY A 231 2.87 -29.96 5.53
CA GLY A 231 2.89 -30.71 6.80
C GLY A 231 4.28 -30.98 7.41
N SER A 232 5.35 -30.34 6.93
CA SER A 232 6.67 -30.37 7.60
C SER A 232 6.66 -29.51 8.88
N THR A 233 6.06 -30.03 9.95
CA THR A 233 5.74 -29.38 11.25
C THR A 233 6.91 -28.77 12.07
N GLN A 234 8.13 -28.70 11.53
CA GLN A 234 9.31 -28.21 12.27
C GLN A 234 10.17 -27.16 11.56
N LYS A 235 9.89 -26.77 10.32
CA LYS A 235 10.76 -25.81 9.62
C LYS A 235 10.34 -24.37 9.92
N LYS A 236 11.14 -23.67 10.73
CA LYS A 236 11.14 -22.20 10.79
C LYS A 236 11.23 -21.69 9.34
N THR A 237 10.25 -20.92 8.86
CA THR A 237 10.39 -20.31 7.53
C THR A 237 11.56 -19.32 7.54
N PHE A 238 12.33 -19.25 6.45
CA PHE A 238 13.48 -18.34 6.32
C PHE A 238 13.11 -16.90 6.67
N LEU A 239 11.92 -16.46 6.22
CA LEU A 239 11.40 -15.12 6.49
C LEU A 239 11.11 -14.89 7.98
N SER A 240 10.60 -15.91 8.67
CA SER A 240 10.35 -15.85 10.12
C SER A 240 11.64 -15.79 10.93
N ALA A 241 12.66 -16.57 10.54
CA ALA A 241 13.97 -16.50 11.16
C ALA A 241 14.61 -15.13 10.94
N LEU A 242 14.50 -14.59 9.73
CA LEU A 242 14.99 -13.26 9.41
C LEU A 242 14.31 -12.16 10.22
N ALA A 243 12.98 -12.15 10.27
CA ALA A 243 12.25 -11.13 11.03
C ALA A 243 12.61 -11.16 12.52
N ARG A 244 12.74 -12.35 13.12
CA ARG A 244 13.20 -12.52 14.51
C ARG A 244 14.63 -12.02 14.70
N GLN A 245 15.54 -12.35 13.78
CA GLN A 245 16.94 -11.90 13.88
C GLN A 245 17.06 -10.39 13.75
N MET A 246 16.35 -9.77 12.79
CA MET A 246 16.33 -8.31 12.64
C MET A 246 15.85 -7.61 13.92
N LEU A 247 14.83 -8.15 14.59
CA LEU A 247 14.36 -7.60 15.86
C LEU A 247 15.35 -7.83 17.00
N SER A 248 16.05 -8.97 17.01
CA SER A 248 17.08 -9.26 18.01
C SER A 248 18.34 -8.39 17.84
N GLU A 249 18.67 -8.01 16.61
CA GLU A 249 19.81 -7.15 16.25
C GLU A 249 19.38 -5.69 16.02
N ALA A 250 18.22 -5.29 16.54
CA ALA A 250 17.65 -3.96 16.33
C ALA A 250 18.56 -2.80 16.77
N ASP A 251 19.48 -3.05 17.71
CA ASP A 251 20.52 -2.12 18.17
C ASP A 251 21.64 -1.91 17.13
N GLN A 252 21.82 -2.84 16.20
CA GLN A 252 22.76 -2.73 15.08
C GLN A 252 22.18 -1.96 13.89
N ALA A 253 20.86 -1.72 13.87
CA ALA A 253 20.22 -0.96 12.82
C ALA A 253 20.59 0.51 12.88
N ASN A 254 20.94 1.12 11.74
CA ASN A 254 21.05 2.57 11.65
C ASN A 254 19.66 3.21 11.88
N PRO A 255 19.44 4.00 12.94
CA PRO A 255 18.10 4.46 13.30
C PRO A 255 17.45 5.38 12.27
N ILE A 256 18.26 6.18 11.55
CA ILE A 256 17.77 7.10 10.52
C ILE A 256 17.32 6.30 9.30
N ASN A 257 18.15 5.36 8.84
CA ASN A 257 17.81 4.50 7.71
C ASN A 257 16.58 3.63 8.03
N LEU A 258 16.46 3.13 9.27
CA LEU A 258 15.29 2.36 9.70
C LEU A 258 14.01 3.20 9.67
N LEU A 259 14.06 4.44 10.19
CA LEU A 259 12.93 5.36 10.18
C LEU A 259 12.50 5.72 8.74
N LEU A 260 13.47 6.01 7.87
CA LEU A 260 13.20 6.29 6.45
C LEU A 260 12.63 5.08 5.72
N ALA A 261 13.18 3.89 5.97
CA ALA A 261 12.68 2.63 5.40
C ALA A 261 11.25 2.33 5.86
N LEU A 262 10.95 2.52 7.15
CA LEU A 262 9.59 2.36 7.69
C LEU A 262 8.61 3.33 7.03
N LYS A 263 8.98 4.61 6.94
CA LYS A 263 8.14 5.64 6.30
C LYS A 263 7.86 5.30 4.84
N ASN A 264 8.90 4.98 4.08
CA ASN A 264 8.77 4.63 2.67
C ASN A 264 7.91 3.38 2.49
N ALA A 265 8.11 2.35 3.32
CA ALA A 265 7.33 1.12 3.25
C ALA A 265 5.84 1.36 3.55
N LEU A 266 5.51 2.26 4.49
CA LEU A 266 4.14 2.65 4.80
C LEU A 266 3.51 3.49 3.66
N ASP A 267 4.22 4.50 3.17
CA ASP A 267 3.74 5.37 2.07
C ASP A 267 3.52 4.57 0.77
N GLU A 268 4.42 3.63 0.48
CA GLU A 268 4.35 2.74 -0.69
C GLU A 268 3.39 1.56 -0.52
N LYS A 269 2.71 1.47 0.64
CA LYS A 269 1.83 0.37 1.04
C LYS A 269 2.49 -1.01 0.92
N GLN A 270 3.79 -1.06 1.19
CA GLN A 270 4.54 -2.29 1.44
C GLN A 270 4.35 -2.76 2.88
N ILE A 271 4.03 -1.83 3.78
CA ILE A 271 3.48 -2.07 5.11
C ILE A 271 2.12 -1.39 5.18
N VAL A 272 1.12 -2.11 5.69
CA VAL A 272 -0.18 -1.53 6.05
C VAL A 272 -0.58 -1.98 7.45
N ALA A 273 -1.37 -1.17 8.15
CA ALA A 273 -1.77 -1.43 9.52
C ALA A 273 -3.25 -1.16 9.77
N TYR A 274 -3.89 -2.02 10.55
CA TYR A 274 -5.26 -1.82 11.04
C TYR A 274 -5.27 -1.95 12.56
N PHE A 275 -6.06 -1.11 13.23
CA PHE A 275 -6.21 -1.08 14.68
C PHE A 275 -7.69 -1.10 15.06
N GLU A 276 -8.04 -1.86 16.09
CA GLU A 276 -9.41 -1.87 16.65
C GLU A 276 -9.71 -0.59 17.46
N ASP A 277 -8.66 0.08 17.93
CA ASP A 277 -8.75 1.38 18.61
C ASP A 277 -8.99 2.48 17.58
N SER A 278 -10.19 3.07 17.60
CA SER A 278 -10.61 4.08 16.61
C SER A 278 -9.69 5.31 16.59
N GLN A 279 -9.15 5.73 17.73
CA GLN A 279 -8.27 6.90 17.78
C GLN A 279 -6.93 6.62 17.08
N ILE A 280 -6.44 5.37 17.14
CA ILE A 280 -5.26 4.97 16.38
C ILE A 280 -5.64 4.83 14.91
N GLN A 281 -6.74 4.12 14.61
CA GLN A 281 -7.18 3.86 13.25
C GLN A 281 -7.41 5.13 12.44
N ASP A 282 -8.06 6.15 13.02
CA ASP A 282 -8.32 7.43 12.35
C ASP A 282 -7.01 8.11 11.92
N GLN A 283 -5.97 8.06 12.76
CA GLN A 283 -4.68 8.66 12.42
C GLN A 283 -3.95 7.87 11.33
N ILE A 284 -4.05 6.55 11.34
CA ILE A 284 -3.47 5.68 10.31
C ILE A 284 -4.20 5.85 8.98
N ASP A 285 -5.53 6.01 9.01
CA ASP A 285 -6.37 6.32 7.85
C ASP A 285 -6.02 7.69 7.25
N LEU A 286 -5.79 8.72 8.09
CA LEU A 286 -5.36 10.05 7.64
C LEU A 286 -4.02 10.05 6.89
N GLN A 287 -3.15 9.09 7.16
CA GLN A 287 -1.88 8.90 6.45
C GLN A 287 -1.98 7.92 5.27
N TYR A 288 -3.16 7.34 4.99
CA TYR A 288 -3.37 6.28 4.00
C TYR A 288 -2.60 4.97 4.28
N TRP A 289 -2.00 4.85 5.48
CA TRP A 289 -1.20 3.69 5.90
C TRP A 289 -2.05 2.48 6.28
N SER A 290 -3.37 2.63 6.33
CA SER A 290 -4.27 1.52 6.59
C SER A 290 -4.54 0.64 5.38
N GLY A 291 -4.19 1.08 4.17
CA GLY A 291 -4.50 0.32 2.96
C GLY A 291 -6.02 0.14 2.73
N ARG A 292 -6.85 1.05 3.24
CA ARG A 292 -8.29 1.01 3.00
C ARG A 292 -8.65 1.54 1.61
N VAL A 293 -9.79 1.08 1.12
CA VAL A 293 -10.45 1.68 -0.03
C VAL A 293 -11.21 2.90 0.48
N PHE A 294 -10.75 4.09 0.11
CA PHE A 294 -11.37 5.33 0.58
C PHE A 294 -12.49 5.75 -0.37
N PRO A 295 -13.65 6.22 0.14
CA PRO A 295 -14.65 6.86 -0.69
C PRO A 295 -14.10 8.21 -1.19
N SER A 296 -14.19 8.45 -2.51
CA SER A 296 -13.84 9.73 -3.11
C SER A 296 -14.96 10.71 -2.80
N VAL A 297 -14.75 11.50 -1.74
CA VAL A 297 -15.69 12.53 -1.30
C VAL A 297 -15.05 13.90 -1.41
N CYS A 298 -15.87 14.88 -1.79
CA CYS A 298 -15.48 16.27 -1.78
C CYS A 298 -15.42 16.80 -0.35
N PRO A 299 -14.49 17.71 -0.02
CA PRO A 299 -14.49 18.37 1.28
C PRO A 299 -15.83 19.07 1.55
N PRO A 300 -16.32 19.07 2.80
CA PRO A 300 -17.55 19.74 3.16
C PRO A 300 -17.45 21.25 2.85
N LYS A 301 -18.56 21.85 2.40
CA LYS A 301 -18.68 23.29 2.05
C LYS A 301 -17.91 23.72 0.78
N VAL A 302 -17.62 22.78 -0.12
CA VAL A 302 -17.05 23.08 -1.42
C VAL A 302 -18.13 22.96 -2.50
N ASP A 303 -18.54 24.10 -3.06
CA ASP A 303 -19.53 24.13 -4.15
C ASP A 303 -18.93 23.56 -5.45
N ASN A 304 -19.79 22.92 -6.26
CA ASN A 304 -19.44 22.39 -7.60
C ASN A 304 -18.21 21.48 -7.62
N CYS A 305 -18.09 20.62 -6.61
CA CYS A 305 -17.02 19.64 -6.55
C CYS A 305 -17.39 18.35 -7.29
N LEU A 306 -16.44 17.84 -8.07
CA LEU A 306 -16.55 16.75 -9.02
C LEU A 306 -15.58 15.63 -8.58
N PRO A 307 -16.02 14.70 -7.71
CA PRO A 307 -15.16 13.64 -7.20
C PRO A 307 -15.06 12.52 -8.24
N ASP A 308 -13.85 12.29 -8.72
CA ASP A 308 -13.46 11.19 -9.59
C ASP A 308 -12.61 10.19 -8.80
N TYR A 309 -12.51 8.98 -9.32
CA TYR A 309 -11.82 7.89 -8.65
C TYR A 309 -11.25 6.92 -9.67
N PHE A 310 -10.03 6.45 -9.42
CA PHE A 310 -9.45 5.38 -10.22
C PHE A 310 -8.57 4.52 -9.32
N PHE A 311 -8.83 3.22 -9.29
CA PHE A 311 -8.00 2.28 -8.54
C PHE A 311 -7.84 0.95 -9.30
N PRO A 312 -6.69 0.72 -9.96
CA PRO A 312 -6.36 -0.57 -10.56
C PRO A 312 -5.79 -1.51 -9.49
N ILE A 313 -6.27 -2.76 -9.51
CA ILE A 313 -5.94 -3.79 -8.52
C ILE A 313 -5.66 -5.09 -9.27
N GLU A 314 -4.49 -5.67 -9.05
CA GLU A 314 -4.03 -6.89 -9.69
C GLU A 314 -4.04 -8.08 -8.73
N ALA A 315 -4.29 -9.27 -9.27
CA ALA A 315 -4.21 -10.53 -8.56
C ALA A 315 -3.50 -11.56 -9.44
N ASN A 316 -2.29 -11.96 -9.06
CA ASN A 316 -1.56 -13.02 -9.75
C ASN A 316 -2.18 -14.37 -9.44
N LEU A 317 -2.91 -14.94 -10.38
CA LEU A 317 -3.51 -16.26 -10.29
C LEU A 317 -2.73 -17.31 -11.13
N GLY A 318 -1.49 -17.01 -11.49
CA GLY A 318 -0.60 -17.90 -12.24
C GLY A 318 0.18 -18.91 -11.40
N VAL A 319 0.00 -18.89 -10.06
CA VAL A 319 0.72 -19.76 -9.09
C VAL A 319 2.24 -19.69 -9.30
N ASN A 320 2.75 -18.50 -9.56
CA ASN A 320 4.16 -18.21 -9.80
C ASN A 320 4.52 -16.86 -9.17
N LYS A 321 5.78 -16.45 -9.34
CA LYS A 321 6.31 -15.21 -8.77
C LYS A 321 6.56 -14.19 -9.89
N ALA A 322 5.71 -14.22 -10.92
CA ALA A 322 5.86 -13.41 -12.13
C ALA A 322 5.90 -11.91 -11.84
N ASN A 323 5.29 -11.41 -10.75
CA ASN A 323 5.31 -9.99 -10.40
C ASN A 323 6.73 -9.43 -10.21
N PHE A 324 7.74 -10.26 -9.96
CA PHE A 324 9.14 -9.83 -9.97
C PHE A 324 9.60 -9.28 -11.33
N PHE A 325 9.01 -9.80 -12.41
CA PHE A 325 9.35 -9.48 -13.79
C PHE A 325 8.35 -8.52 -14.44
N ILE A 326 7.32 -8.05 -13.72
CA ILE A 326 6.30 -7.16 -14.29
C ILE A 326 6.73 -5.71 -14.12
N ASN A 327 6.81 -5.03 -15.26
CA ASN A 327 6.87 -3.57 -15.31
C ASN A 327 5.49 -3.05 -15.73
N HIS A 328 5.00 -2.04 -15.03
CA HIS A 328 3.70 -1.47 -15.34
C HIS A 328 3.70 0.05 -15.31
N SER A 329 2.82 0.63 -16.12
CA SER A 329 2.61 2.08 -16.20
C SER A 329 1.14 2.39 -16.42
N LEU A 330 0.68 3.52 -15.89
CA LEU A 330 -0.69 3.99 -16.00
C LEU A 330 -0.74 5.34 -16.71
N THR A 331 -1.57 5.45 -17.75
CA THR A 331 -1.92 6.73 -18.35
C THR A 331 -3.41 6.97 -18.22
N ILE A 332 -3.82 8.13 -17.69
CA ILE A 332 -5.21 8.57 -17.70
C ILE A 332 -5.30 9.79 -18.63
N ASN A 333 -6.13 9.66 -19.67
CA ASN A 333 -6.48 10.77 -20.55
C ASN A 333 -7.90 11.22 -20.26
N SER A 334 -8.04 12.43 -19.75
CA SER A 334 -9.32 13.06 -19.44
C SER A 334 -9.67 14.12 -20.48
N GLN A 335 -10.95 14.15 -20.86
CA GLN A 335 -11.51 15.21 -21.68
C GLN A 335 -12.91 15.56 -21.20
N ILE A 336 -13.30 16.81 -21.40
CA ILE A 336 -14.66 17.26 -21.12
C ILE A 336 -15.39 17.37 -22.45
N ASP A 337 -16.54 16.70 -22.55
CA ASP A 337 -17.33 16.73 -23.78
C ASP A 337 -18.14 18.04 -23.93
N VAL A 338 -18.84 18.18 -25.05
CA VAL A 338 -19.67 19.37 -25.33
C VAL A 338 -20.81 19.57 -24.32
N THR A 339 -21.24 18.50 -23.63
CA THR A 339 -22.28 18.54 -22.59
C THR A 339 -21.73 18.91 -21.21
N GLY A 340 -20.41 19.05 -21.09
CA GLY A 340 -19.71 19.30 -19.83
C GLY A 340 -19.45 18.06 -18.99
N LYS A 341 -19.78 16.85 -19.48
CA LYS A 341 -19.50 15.59 -18.78
C LYS A 341 -18.02 15.24 -18.95
N TRP A 342 -17.46 14.64 -17.90
CA TRP A 342 -16.06 14.23 -17.86
C TRP A 342 -15.91 12.81 -18.41
N GLU A 343 -15.05 12.64 -19.40
CA GLU A 343 -14.76 11.36 -20.04
C GLU A 343 -13.29 11.00 -19.81
N ASN A 344 -13.05 9.80 -19.31
CA ASN A 344 -11.73 9.29 -18.98
C ASN A 344 -11.40 8.07 -19.85
N THR A 345 -10.18 8.02 -20.36
CA THR A 345 -9.58 6.83 -20.97
C THR A 345 -8.33 6.48 -20.19
N ALA A 346 -8.42 5.44 -19.37
CA ALA A 346 -7.27 4.90 -18.64
C ALA A 346 -6.64 3.75 -19.42
N ILE A 347 -5.30 3.72 -19.48
CA ILE A 347 -4.49 2.72 -20.15
C ILE A 347 -3.50 2.16 -19.13
N ILE A 348 -3.67 0.89 -18.78
CA ILE A 348 -2.80 0.13 -17.89
C ILE A 348 -1.93 -0.75 -18.79
N ARG A 349 -0.66 -0.39 -18.90
CA ARG A 349 0.33 -1.16 -19.67
C ARG A 349 1.07 -2.11 -18.75
N LEU A 350 1.08 -3.39 -19.09
CA LEU A 350 1.78 -4.44 -18.34
C LEU A 350 2.79 -5.12 -19.26
N LYS A 351 4.07 -5.13 -18.87
CA LYS A 351 5.15 -5.82 -19.59
C LYS A 351 5.75 -6.91 -18.71
N ASN A 352 5.73 -8.14 -19.20
CA ASN A 352 6.43 -9.26 -18.59
C ASN A 352 7.85 -9.35 -19.15
N THR A 353 8.85 -9.09 -18.30
CA THR A 353 10.27 -9.09 -18.65
C THR A 353 10.95 -10.45 -18.42
N ALA A 354 10.22 -11.47 -17.98
CA ALA A 354 10.76 -12.82 -17.81
C ALA A 354 11.32 -13.33 -19.16
N ILE A 355 12.49 -13.95 -19.15
CA ILE A 355 13.17 -14.41 -20.38
C ILE A 355 12.43 -15.59 -21.01
N ASN A 356 11.94 -16.50 -20.17
CA ASN A 356 11.26 -17.73 -20.58
C ASN A 356 10.19 -18.10 -19.54
N ALA A 357 9.44 -19.17 -19.83
CA ALA A 357 8.40 -19.69 -18.94
C ALA A 357 8.97 -20.55 -17.78
N VAL A 358 10.17 -20.22 -17.29
CA VAL A 358 10.81 -20.97 -16.19
C VAL A 358 10.48 -20.31 -14.86
N PHE A 359 10.01 -21.14 -13.93
CA PHE A 359 9.79 -20.76 -12.54
C PHE A 359 11.08 -20.19 -11.92
N PRO A 360 11.05 -19.12 -11.12
CA PRO A 360 9.89 -18.49 -10.48
C PRO A 360 9.07 -17.54 -11.37
N GLY A 361 9.51 -17.27 -12.60
CA GLY A 361 8.77 -16.49 -13.61
C GLY A 361 7.65 -17.30 -14.28
N GLY A 362 7.32 -16.94 -15.52
CA GLY A 362 6.26 -17.59 -16.29
C GLY A 362 5.23 -16.62 -16.85
N ASP A 363 4.12 -17.19 -17.31
CA ASP A 363 2.94 -16.43 -17.71
C ASP A 363 2.37 -15.69 -16.50
N TYR A 364 2.15 -14.39 -16.66
CA TYR A 364 1.45 -13.62 -15.64
C TYR A 364 -0.05 -13.70 -15.89
N VAL A 365 -0.69 -14.69 -15.28
CA VAL A 365 -2.15 -14.86 -15.29
C VAL A 365 -2.71 -13.92 -14.22
N ASN A 366 -3.22 -12.77 -14.65
CA ASN A 366 -3.61 -11.68 -13.79
C ASN A 366 -5.12 -11.46 -13.84
N TYR A 367 -5.79 -11.57 -12.71
CA TYR A 367 -7.15 -11.08 -12.55
C TYR A 367 -7.10 -9.62 -12.10
N ILE A 368 -7.31 -8.72 -13.05
CA ILE A 368 -7.26 -7.29 -12.82
C ILE A 368 -8.67 -6.74 -12.58
N GLN A 369 -8.78 -5.94 -11.53
CA GLN A 369 -9.98 -5.21 -11.14
C GLN A 369 -9.71 -3.72 -11.31
N ILE A 370 -10.64 -3.00 -11.90
CA ILE A 370 -10.56 -1.55 -12.06
C ILE A 370 -11.78 -0.94 -11.38
N MET A 371 -11.54 -0.19 -10.31
CA MET A 371 -12.59 0.56 -9.63
C MET A 371 -12.67 2.00 -10.16
N ILE A 372 -13.88 2.39 -10.56
CA ILE A 372 -14.23 3.73 -11.06
C ILE A 372 -15.45 4.26 -10.28
N PRO A 373 -15.83 5.54 -10.42
CA PRO A 373 -16.96 6.09 -9.69
C PRO A 373 -18.24 5.26 -9.94
N LYS A 374 -19.01 5.02 -8.87
CA LYS A 374 -20.19 4.12 -8.87
C LYS A 374 -21.18 4.37 -10.01
N ASN A 375 -21.38 5.64 -10.36
CA ASN A 375 -22.37 6.05 -11.36
C ASN A 375 -21.74 6.31 -12.73
N ALA A 376 -20.45 6.05 -12.92
CA ALA A 376 -19.83 6.18 -14.23
C ALA A 376 -20.45 5.20 -15.23
N THR A 377 -20.52 5.60 -16.49
CA THR A 377 -20.93 4.72 -17.60
C THR A 377 -19.68 4.21 -18.30
N ILE A 378 -19.44 2.90 -18.26
CA ILE A 378 -18.39 2.25 -19.04
C ILE A 378 -18.79 2.31 -20.52
N GLN A 379 -17.94 2.92 -21.34
CA GLN A 379 -18.15 3.04 -22.77
C GLN A 379 -17.42 1.94 -23.54
N GLU A 380 -16.22 1.55 -23.09
CA GLU A 380 -15.38 0.59 -23.78
C GLU A 380 -14.37 -0.05 -22.83
N VAL A 381 -14.14 -1.35 -22.98
CA VAL A 381 -13.01 -2.07 -22.39
C VAL A 381 -12.27 -2.77 -23.52
N LYS A 382 -10.94 -2.62 -23.60
CA LYS A 382 -10.10 -3.24 -24.63
C LYS A 382 -8.84 -3.83 -24.04
N ASN A 383 -8.46 -5.01 -24.53
CA ASN A 383 -7.12 -5.55 -24.38
C ASN A 383 -6.38 -5.36 -25.71
N ASP A 384 -5.39 -4.47 -25.73
CA ASP A 384 -4.75 -3.96 -26.95
C ASP A 384 -5.78 -3.37 -27.94
N SER A 385 -5.99 -4.06 -29.07
CA SER A 385 -6.96 -3.68 -30.10
C SER A 385 -8.27 -4.46 -30.00
N VAL A 386 -8.37 -5.44 -29.11
CA VAL A 386 -9.53 -6.34 -28.98
C VAL A 386 -10.52 -5.79 -27.95
N ILE A 387 -11.77 -5.60 -28.35
CA ILE A 387 -12.86 -5.19 -27.45
C ILE A 387 -13.25 -6.37 -26.55
N ILE A 388 -13.37 -6.11 -25.26
CA ILE A 388 -13.81 -7.07 -24.25
C ILE A 388 -15.25 -6.74 -23.88
N ASN A 389 -16.18 -7.61 -24.28
CA ASN A 389 -17.62 -7.45 -23.98
C ASN A 389 -18.06 -8.20 -22.72
N GLU A 390 -17.28 -9.19 -22.28
CA GLU A 390 -17.55 -9.98 -21.09
C GLU A 390 -16.51 -9.68 -20.01
N PHE A 391 -16.97 -9.18 -18.88
CA PHE A 391 -16.17 -8.89 -17.70
C PHE A 391 -17.06 -8.99 -16.46
N ASP A 392 -16.44 -9.26 -15.32
CA ASP A 392 -17.12 -9.30 -14.04
C ASP A 392 -17.46 -7.85 -13.63
N LEU A 393 -18.73 -7.56 -13.36
CA LEU A 393 -19.17 -6.23 -12.93
C LEU A 393 -19.72 -6.30 -11.51
N LYS A 394 -19.14 -5.51 -10.61
CA LYS A 394 -19.64 -5.35 -9.23
C LYS A 394 -19.92 -3.88 -8.97
N ASN A 395 -21.12 -3.57 -8.48
CA ASN A 395 -21.51 -2.21 -8.09
C ASN A 395 -21.76 -2.16 -6.58
N ASP A 396 -20.81 -1.60 -5.83
CA ASP A 396 -20.91 -1.44 -4.37
C ASP A 396 -20.68 0.04 -4.00
N ILE A 397 -19.61 0.38 -3.27
CA ILE A 397 -19.16 1.78 -3.08
C ILE A 397 -18.68 2.36 -4.40
N TYR A 398 -18.08 1.51 -5.24
CA TYR A 398 -17.58 1.82 -6.58
C TYR A 398 -18.17 0.86 -7.61
N GLN A 399 -18.04 1.23 -8.89
CA GLN A 399 -18.25 0.31 -10.00
C GLN A 399 -16.89 -0.34 -10.31
N THR A 400 -16.85 -1.67 -10.23
CA THR A 400 -15.63 -2.47 -10.41
C THR A 400 -15.77 -3.37 -11.64
N VAL A 401 -14.81 -3.25 -12.56
CA VAL A 401 -14.66 -4.12 -13.72
C VAL A 401 -13.55 -5.13 -13.45
N GLY A 402 -13.88 -6.41 -13.40
CA GLY A 402 -12.93 -7.52 -13.21
C GLY A 402 -12.73 -8.31 -14.51
N LEU A 403 -11.49 -8.61 -14.86
CA LEU A 403 -11.17 -9.40 -16.04
C LEU A 403 -9.89 -10.21 -15.83
N LEU A 404 -9.83 -11.38 -16.46
CA LEU A 404 -8.62 -12.19 -16.51
C LEU A 404 -7.82 -11.85 -17.77
N VAL A 405 -6.55 -11.50 -17.59
CA VAL A 405 -5.59 -11.30 -18.68
C VAL A 405 -4.37 -12.20 -18.44
N THR A 406 -3.76 -12.68 -19.52
CA THR A 406 -2.51 -13.45 -19.43
C THR A 406 -1.43 -12.73 -20.20
N ILE A 407 -0.31 -12.43 -19.54
CA ILE A 407 0.86 -11.80 -20.17
C ILE A 407 2.02 -12.81 -20.21
N PRO A 408 2.29 -13.43 -21.37
CA PRO A 408 3.42 -14.33 -21.53
C PRO A 408 4.78 -13.62 -21.37
N PRO A 409 5.87 -14.35 -21.09
CA PRO A 409 7.23 -13.83 -21.09
C PRO A 409 7.54 -12.99 -22.33
N GLN A 410 8.27 -11.88 -22.13
CA GLN A 410 8.65 -10.91 -23.18
C GLN A 410 7.48 -10.19 -23.89
N LYS A 411 6.23 -10.35 -23.42
CA LYS A 411 5.07 -9.67 -24.00
C LYS A 411 4.69 -8.43 -23.20
N THR A 412 3.96 -7.55 -23.89
CA THR A 412 3.36 -6.35 -23.33
C THR A 412 1.90 -6.32 -23.78
N ILE A 413 1.01 -5.94 -22.87
CA ILE A 413 -0.39 -5.66 -23.18
C ILE A 413 -0.74 -4.25 -22.71
N ASP A 414 -1.68 -3.62 -23.42
CA ASP A 414 -2.32 -2.36 -23.05
C ASP A 414 -3.80 -2.62 -22.74
N LEU A 415 -4.14 -2.68 -21.47
CA LEU A 415 -5.52 -2.74 -21.03
C LEU A 415 -6.10 -1.33 -20.97
N LYS A 416 -7.16 -1.08 -21.73
CA LYS A 416 -7.82 0.21 -21.83
C LYS A 416 -9.25 0.13 -21.30
N ILE A 417 -9.61 1.09 -20.45
CA ILE A 417 -10.98 1.33 -20.03
C ILE A 417 -11.35 2.78 -20.34
N LYS A 418 -12.47 2.93 -21.04
CA LYS A 418 -13.08 4.22 -21.32
C LYS A 418 -14.38 4.34 -20.55
N TYR A 419 -14.51 5.38 -19.75
CA TYR A 419 -15.70 5.63 -18.94
C TYR A 419 -16.06 7.10 -18.89
N LYS A 420 -17.34 7.37 -18.68
CA LYS A 420 -17.90 8.71 -18.61
C LYS A 420 -18.57 8.94 -17.26
N ASN A 421 -18.17 10.00 -16.58
CA ASN A 421 -18.77 10.40 -15.31
C ASN A 421 -20.10 11.14 -15.54
N GLU A 422 -21.01 11.02 -14.56
CA GLU A 422 -22.32 11.65 -14.61
C GLU A 422 -22.33 13.12 -14.19
N PHE A 423 -21.34 13.53 -13.39
CA PHE A 423 -21.17 14.93 -12.99
C PHE A 423 -20.79 15.82 -14.19
N LYS A 424 -21.11 17.11 -14.09
CA LYS A 424 -20.91 18.08 -15.17
C LYS A 424 -20.16 19.30 -14.66
N LEU A 425 -19.23 19.77 -15.49
CA LEU A 425 -18.64 21.09 -15.33
C LEU A 425 -19.70 22.15 -15.65
N ILE A 426 -20.01 23.03 -14.71
CA ILE A 426 -21.00 24.12 -14.88
C ILE A 426 -20.32 25.47 -15.10
N LYS A 427 -21.07 26.50 -15.49
CA LYS A 427 -20.54 27.88 -15.57
C LYS A 427 -20.10 28.36 -14.19
N GLY A 428 -18.98 29.07 -14.13
CA GLY A 428 -18.36 29.56 -12.91
C GLY A 428 -17.26 28.63 -12.40
N LYS A 429 -17.02 28.68 -11.08
CA LYS A 429 -15.99 27.91 -10.40
C LYS A 429 -16.45 26.47 -10.20
N ASN A 430 -15.59 25.53 -10.55
CA ASN A 430 -15.75 24.09 -10.35
C ASN A 430 -14.47 23.54 -9.73
N ILE A 431 -14.61 22.46 -8.97
CA ILE A 431 -13.48 21.76 -8.38
C ILE A 431 -13.51 20.32 -8.87
N TYR A 432 -12.42 19.90 -9.51
CA TYR A 432 -12.24 18.50 -9.89
C TYR A 432 -11.25 17.85 -8.93
N GLN A 433 -11.61 16.68 -8.41
CA GLN A 433 -10.76 15.91 -7.51
C GLN A 433 -10.67 14.47 -8.02
N LEU A 434 -9.50 14.03 -8.48
CA LEU A 434 -9.23 12.62 -8.77
C LEU A 434 -8.47 12.00 -7.60
N LEU A 435 -9.07 11.00 -6.96
CA LEU A 435 -8.36 10.11 -6.04
C LEU A 435 -7.84 8.90 -6.82
N LEU A 436 -6.52 8.80 -6.95
CA LEU A 436 -5.79 7.68 -7.53
C LEU A 436 -5.13 6.89 -6.40
N GLN A 437 -5.61 5.68 -6.14
CA GLN A 437 -5.04 4.83 -5.10
C GLN A 437 -4.00 3.84 -5.64
N LYS A 438 -2.97 3.60 -4.83
CA LYS A 438 -1.96 2.57 -5.04
C LYS A 438 -2.39 1.27 -4.35
N GLN A 439 -2.19 0.13 -5.02
CA GLN A 439 -2.49 -1.18 -4.46
C GLN A 439 -1.43 -1.59 -3.42
N ILE A 440 -1.86 -2.23 -2.34
CA ILE A 440 -0.99 -2.83 -1.32
C ILE A 440 -0.03 -3.80 -2.00
N GLY A 441 1.27 -3.71 -1.67
CA GLY A 441 2.31 -4.61 -2.18
C GLY A 441 2.66 -4.51 -3.68
N SER A 442 1.93 -3.73 -4.48
CA SER A 442 2.32 -3.47 -5.87
C SER A 442 3.66 -2.74 -5.95
N SER A 443 4.43 -2.91 -7.03
CA SER A 443 5.61 -2.07 -7.28
C SER A 443 5.20 -0.62 -7.59
N ASN A 444 6.14 0.31 -7.47
CA ASN A 444 5.93 1.69 -7.90
C ASN A 444 5.81 1.72 -9.44
N GLN A 445 4.96 2.59 -9.96
CA GLN A 445 4.63 2.63 -11.38
C GLN A 445 4.72 4.03 -11.95
N ASP A 446 5.10 4.13 -13.21
CA ASP A 446 5.04 5.39 -13.94
C ASP A 446 3.58 5.78 -14.14
N PHE A 447 3.28 7.07 -13.92
CA PHE A 447 1.96 7.63 -14.05
C PHE A 447 1.97 8.90 -14.90
N THR A 448 1.09 8.93 -15.91
CA THR A 448 0.82 10.09 -16.74
C THR A 448 -0.64 10.48 -16.63
N PHE A 449 -0.89 11.76 -16.34
CA PHE A 449 -2.21 12.36 -16.35
C PHE A 449 -2.30 13.46 -17.40
N ASN A 450 -3.13 13.24 -18.42
CA ASN A 450 -3.38 14.19 -19.49
C ASN A 450 -4.81 14.69 -19.41
N ILE A 451 -5.00 16.00 -19.48
CA ILE A 451 -6.33 16.61 -19.38
C ILE A 451 -6.48 17.63 -20.48
N LYS A 452 -7.54 17.48 -21.28
CA LYS A 452 -7.92 18.43 -22.32
C LYS A 452 -9.14 19.22 -21.86
N LEU A 453 -8.93 20.48 -21.53
CA LEU A 453 -9.98 21.43 -21.18
C LEU A 453 -10.71 21.91 -22.45
N PRO A 454 -12.01 22.23 -22.37
CA PRO A 454 -12.74 22.83 -23.48
C PRO A 454 -12.39 24.33 -23.58
N LYS A 455 -12.79 24.96 -24.68
CA LYS A 455 -12.64 26.42 -24.87
C LYS A 455 -13.33 27.16 -23.72
N ARG A 456 -12.76 28.30 -23.32
CA ARG A 456 -13.26 29.14 -22.21
C ARG A 456 -13.34 28.44 -20.85
N THR A 457 -12.48 27.43 -20.64
CA THR A 457 -12.24 26.83 -19.34
C THR A 457 -10.78 26.96 -18.98
N TYR A 458 -10.50 27.46 -17.79
CA TYR A 458 -9.15 27.79 -17.34
C TYR A 458 -8.84 27.11 -16.01
N LEU A 459 -7.61 26.64 -15.87
CA LEU A 459 -7.07 26.16 -14.60
C LEU A 459 -6.68 27.37 -13.75
N ILE A 460 -7.29 27.49 -12.57
CA ILE A 460 -7.07 28.60 -11.64
C ILE A 460 -6.12 28.21 -10.52
N ASN A 461 -6.26 26.99 -10.00
CA ASN A 461 -5.45 26.48 -8.89
C ASN A 461 -5.31 24.96 -8.96
N GLN A 462 -4.24 24.42 -8.39
CA GLN A 462 -3.93 22.99 -8.37
C GLN A 462 -2.94 22.63 -7.25
N ASN A 463 -2.95 21.36 -6.83
CA ASN A 463 -2.01 20.86 -5.81
C ASN A 463 -0.81 20.08 -6.39
N PHE A 464 -0.58 20.17 -7.70
CA PHE A 464 0.54 19.52 -8.41
C PHE A 464 1.20 20.51 -9.37
N THR A 465 2.36 20.15 -9.94
CA THR A 465 3.11 21.01 -10.87
C THR A 465 3.01 20.47 -12.29
N PRO A 466 1.92 20.74 -13.02
CA PRO A 466 1.77 20.29 -14.40
C PRO A 466 2.55 21.14 -15.38
N LEU A 467 2.79 20.58 -16.57
CA LEU A 467 3.06 21.34 -17.78
C LEU A 467 1.72 21.74 -18.41
N VAL A 468 1.49 23.04 -18.59
CA VAL A 468 0.27 23.57 -19.24
C VAL A 468 0.64 24.17 -20.60
N LYS A 469 0.01 23.67 -21.66
CA LYS A 469 0.19 24.19 -23.03
C LYS A 469 -1.18 24.39 -23.68
N GLY A 470 -1.63 25.63 -23.74
CA GLY A 470 -2.98 25.96 -24.22
C GLY A 470 -4.05 25.33 -23.34
N GLN A 471 -4.91 24.49 -23.91
CA GLN A 471 -5.98 23.77 -23.20
C GLN A 471 -5.56 22.39 -22.67
N THR A 472 -4.29 22.03 -22.77
CA THR A 472 -3.78 20.72 -22.32
C THR A 472 -2.95 20.87 -21.06
N ILE A 473 -3.30 20.06 -20.05
CA ILE A 473 -2.56 19.89 -18.80
C ILE A 473 -1.93 18.50 -18.85
N VAL A 474 -0.62 18.42 -18.63
CA VAL A 474 0.14 17.17 -18.61
C VAL A 474 0.90 17.09 -17.29
N TYR A 475 0.79 15.96 -16.62
CA TYR A 475 1.55 15.65 -15.41
C TYR A 475 2.13 14.24 -15.50
N ASN A 476 3.42 14.11 -15.20
CA ASN A 476 4.13 12.85 -15.16
C ASN A 476 4.80 12.69 -13.80
N THR A 477 4.69 11.51 -13.21
CA THR A 477 5.34 11.16 -11.95
C THR A 477 5.50 9.65 -11.81
N THR A 478 6.12 9.22 -10.72
CA THR A 478 6.04 7.83 -10.27
C THR A 478 5.01 7.75 -9.14
N LEU A 479 4.03 6.88 -9.27
CA LEU A 479 3.02 6.62 -8.25
C LEU A 479 3.60 5.76 -7.14
N THR A 480 4.18 6.43 -6.14
CA THR A 480 4.76 5.80 -4.94
C THR A 480 3.81 5.77 -3.75
N ALA A 481 2.67 6.46 -3.81
CA ALA A 481 1.67 6.53 -2.75
C ALA A 481 0.31 6.90 -3.36
N ASP A 482 -0.76 6.88 -2.55
CA ASP A 482 -2.04 7.45 -2.97
C ASP A 482 -1.87 8.92 -3.38
N LYS A 483 -2.54 9.32 -4.46
CA LYS A 483 -2.49 10.69 -4.97
C LYS A 483 -3.90 11.26 -5.08
N ILE A 484 -4.06 12.44 -4.51
CA ILE A 484 -5.23 13.28 -4.75
C ILE A 484 -4.80 14.39 -5.70
N PHE A 485 -5.36 14.39 -6.91
CA PHE A 485 -5.22 15.51 -7.85
C PHE A 485 -6.37 16.46 -7.65
N PHE A 486 -6.06 17.67 -7.23
CA PHE A 486 -7.02 18.75 -7.06
C PHE A 486 -6.81 19.79 -8.15
N MET A 487 -7.89 20.21 -8.79
CA MET A 487 -7.91 21.32 -9.74
C MET A 487 -9.12 22.21 -9.51
N GLU A 488 -8.88 23.50 -9.46
CA GLU A 488 -9.91 24.52 -9.53
C GLU A 488 -10.01 25.03 -10.98
N LEU A 489 -11.20 24.89 -11.57
CA LEU A 489 -11.48 25.25 -12.95
C LEU A 489 -12.52 26.39 -12.99
N LEU A 490 -12.28 27.40 -13.83
CA LEU A 490 -13.24 28.44 -14.14
C LEU A 490 -13.77 28.24 -15.56
N ARG A 491 -15.09 28.08 -15.71
CA ARG A 491 -15.78 27.99 -17.01
C ARG A 491 -16.62 29.26 -17.24
N GLU A 492 -16.37 29.97 -18.33
CA GLU A 492 -17.10 31.21 -18.68
C GLU A 492 -18.54 30.98 -19.20
#